data_AF-A0A848EHE5-F1
#
_entry.id   AF-A0A848EHE5-F1
#
_cell.length_a   1.000
_cell.length_b   1.000
_cell.length_c   1.000
_cell.angle_alpha   90.00
_cell.angle_beta   90.00
_cell.angle_gamma   90.00
#
_symmetry.space_group_name_H-M   'P 1'
#
loop_
_entity.id
_entity.type
_entity.pdbx_description
1 polymer ?
#
loop_
_entity_poly.entity_id
_entity_poly.type
_entity_poly.pdbx_seq_one_letter_code
_entity_poly.pdbx_strand_id
1 'polypeptide(L)'
;MPNDTLPTVNDFLDRLYTIQNAAAGRAREGARAIAAGNAARGLFRSGATLRAVAGLVEGEFHTALSEMVDVLRHMKSIPGVDFPACRDQTIARAHDMVGILEQNSNLASWCAEFGGTAATNAIQGRMNKLRDYVRYQIRQFDVGLDLVAPGARLVANPTPPASGGQDATNQASPLMGSSRNVERASRPYQVALSFAGEQRDYVSRVADALAAKHIAVFYDRFEANALWGKDGAEYFHQIFAHDSQFVVMFISTEYVSKSWTRHERRAAISRQMESDEEFILPVRFDETPVPGLPATLQYLDANRYSPAELAVEIAKKVGISPTSGKASDVPAPTSGAMSGEVTFDYGSHNGRYIIGRGATAFETCWSKASDTSIYLMNDPPSIHGIAIARGATELEQIKDASEYDFTSRVRAIQTGQIAVLRNVHGFFAAIKVLGVEDSSRGSASDALTIRYAILPDGGKDFGS
;
A
#
# COMPACT_ATOMS: atom_id res chain seq x y z
N MET A 1 -25.62 -11.41 -32.39
CA MET A 1 -24.66 -11.34 -31.27
C MET A 1 -24.56 -9.87 -30.89
N PRO A 2 -24.88 -9.46 -29.65
CA PRO A 2 -24.58 -8.09 -29.23
C PRO A 2 -23.07 -7.89 -29.30
N ASN A 3 -22.66 -6.71 -29.73
CA ASN A 3 -21.27 -6.32 -29.90
C ASN A 3 -20.66 -6.12 -28.49
N ASP A 4 -19.93 -7.11 -27.96
CA ASP A 4 -19.24 -7.01 -26.66
C ASP A 4 -18.01 -6.09 -26.81
N THR A 5 -18.24 -4.79 -26.85
CA THR A 5 -17.19 -3.79 -26.66
C THR A 5 -16.73 -3.80 -25.21
N LEU A 6 -15.43 -4.03 -24.98
CA LEU A 6 -14.82 -3.99 -23.65
C LEU A 6 -15.09 -2.62 -22.98
N PRO A 7 -15.39 -2.58 -21.66
CA PRO A 7 -15.63 -1.35 -20.93
C PRO A 7 -14.47 -0.36 -21.06
N THR A 8 -14.78 0.88 -21.41
CA THR A 8 -13.81 1.97 -21.49
C THR A 8 -13.57 2.62 -20.12
N VAL A 9 -12.52 3.43 -20.01
CA VAL A 9 -12.26 4.25 -18.81
C VAL A 9 -13.43 5.23 -18.54
N ASN A 10 -14.15 5.66 -19.58
CA ASN A 10 -15.33 6.52 -19.41
C ASN A 10 -16.51 5.75 -18.83
N ASP A 11 -16.75 4.51 -19.29
CA ASP A 11 -17.80 3.64 -18.73
C ASP A 11 -17.54 3.34 -17.25
N PHE A 12 -16.26 3.19 -16.89
CA PHE A 12 -15.82 3.05 -15.51
C PHE A 12 -16.10 4.29 -14.67
N LEU A 13 -15.75 5.49 -15.16
CA LEU A 13 -16.00 6.74 -14.47
C LEU A 13 -17.51 7.01 -14.28
N ASP A 14 -18.31 6.74 -15.30
CA ASP A 14 -19.77 6.87 -15.24
C ASP A 14 -20.36 5.94 -14.17
N ARG A 15 -19.80 4.72 -14.03
CA ARG A 15 -20.17 3.79 -12.95
C ARG A 15 -19.86 4.37 -11.57
N LEU A 16 -18.67 4.95 -11.38
CA LEU A 16 -18.28 5.59 -10.11
C LEU A 16 -19.19 6.78 -9.76
N TYR A 17 -19.50 7.65 -10.74
CA TYR A 17 -20.42 8.77 -10.54
C TYR A 17 -21.84 8.31 -10.23
N THR A 18 -22.30 7.23 -10.86
CA THR A 18 -23.61 6.63 -10.58
C THR A 18 -23.69 6.16 -9.12
N ILE A 19 -22.65 5.50 -8.61
CA ILE A 19 -22.57 5.06 -7.21
C ILE A 19 -22.60 6.27 -6.26
N GLN A 20 -21.79 7.31 -6.53
CA GLN A 20 -21.79 8.54 -5.71
C GLN A 20 -23.16 9.21 -5.67
N ASN A 21 -23.82 9.36 -6.83
CA ASN A 21 -25.12 10.00 -6.94
C ASN A 21 -26.22 9.20 -6.22
N ALA A 22 -26.19 7.87 -6.33
CA ALA A 22 -27.12 6.99 -5.63
C ALA A 22 -26.96 7.09 -4.10
N ALA A 23 -25.72 7.04 -3.60
CA ALA A 23 -25.41 7.18 -2.19
C ALA A 23 -25.81 8.57 -1.64
N ALA A 24 -25.56 9.63 -2.41
CA ALA A 24 -25.99 10.99 -2.08
C ALA A 24 -27.53 11.12 -1.98
N GLY A 25 -28.26 10.47 -2.90
CA GLY A 25 -29.72 10.40 -2.87
C GLY A 25 -30.23 9.71 -1.61
N ARG A 26 -29.71 8.52 -1.29
CA ARG A 26 -30.08 7.75 -0.09
C ARG A 26 -29.76 8.49 1.19
N ALA A 27 -28.59 9.14 1.28
CA ALA A 27 -28.22 9.96 2.43
C ALA A 27 -29.19 11.15 2.63
N ARG A 28 -29.60 11.81 1.55
CA ARG A 28 -30.57 12.93 1.59
C ARG A 28 -31.95 12.48 2.07
N GLU A 29 -32.48 11.41 1.50
CA GLU A 29 -33.80 10.88 1.85
C GLU A 29 -33.82 10.30 3.27
N GLY A 30 -32.80 9.52 3.63
CA GLY A 30 -32.65 8.96 4.96
C GLY A 30 -32.50 10.03 6.04
N ALA A 31 -31.69 11.08 5.80
CA ALA A 31 -31.55 12.18 6.74
C ALA A 31 -32.88 12.93 6.95
N ARG A 32 -33.65 13.18 5.89
CA ARG A 32 -35.00 13.77 5.98
C ARG A 32 -35.95 12.90 6.79
N ALA A 33 -35.94 11.59 6.58
CA ALA A 33 -36.79 10.65 7.31
C ALA A 33 -36.43 10.62 8.81
N ILE A 34 -35.13 10.57 9.15
CA ILE A 34 -34.63 10.65 10.53
C ILE A 34 -35.08 11.97 11.18
N ALA A 35 -34.92 13.08 10.46
CA ALA A 35 -35.29 14.41 10.96
C ALA A 35 -36.79 14.52 11.26
N ALA A 36 -37.64 14.08 10.33
CA ALA A 36 -39.09 14.10 10.48
C ALA A 36 -39.55 13.19 11.63
N GLY A 37 -39.01 11.98 11.71
CA GLY A 37 -39.32 11.02 12.78
C GLY A 37 -38.91 11.51 14.17
N ASN A 38 -37.77 12.20 14.29
CA ASN A 38 -37.33 12.77 15.56
C ASN A 38 -38.03 14.10 15.88
N ALA A 39 -38.43 14.89 14.88
CA ALA A 39 -39.26 16.08 15.08
C ALA A 39 -40.61 15.73 15.72
N ALA A 40 -41.26 14.65 15.26
CA ALA A 40 -42.49 14.14 15.84
C ALA A 40 -42.37 13.73 17.32
N ARG A 41 -41.14 13.52 17.80
CA ARG A 41 -40.80 13.17 19.20
C ARG A 41 -40.21 14.34 19.99
N GLY A 42 -40.21 15.56 19.45
CA GLY A 42 -39.60 16.74 20.08
C GLY A 42 -38.06 16.75 20.08
N LEU A 43 -37.42 15.88 19.30
CA LEU A 43 -35.96 15.69 19.25
C LEU A 43 -35.33 16.28 17.98
N PHE A 44 -36.04 17.18 17.28
CA PHE A 44 -35.53 17.81 16.06
C PHE A 44 -34.18 18.47 16.32
N ARG A 45 -33.21 18.16 15.47
CA ARG A 45 -31.82 18.64 15.57
C ARG A 45 -31.10 18.32 16.90
N SER A 46 -31.65 17.49 17.79
CA SER A 46 -30.96 17.08 19.02
C SER A 46 -29.65 16.32 18.75
N GLY A 47 -28.79 16.19 19.76
CA GLY A 47 -27.58 15.36 19.66
C GLY A 47 -27.86 13.89 19.29
N ALA A 48 -29.05 13.37 19.61
CA ALA A 48 -29.49 12.04 19.17
C ALA A 48 -29.76 12.01 17.65
N THR A 49 -30.40 13.05 17.12
CA THR A 49 -30.63 13.22 15.68
C THR A 49 -29.32 13.36 14.91
N LEU A 50 -28.37 14.16 15.41
CA LEU A 50 -27.04 14.29 14.81
C LEU A 50 -26.30 12.95 14.74
N ARG A 51 -26.29 12.17 15.82
CA ARG A 51 -25.65 10.84 15.84
C ARG A 51 -26.32 9.86 14.87
N ALA A 52 -27.65 9.90 14.74
CA ALA A 52 -28.38 9.05 13.82
C ALA A 52 -28.05 9.39 12.35
N VAL A 53 -28.00 10.69 12.00
CA VAL A 53 -27.60 11.12 10.66
C VAL A 53 -26.13 10.80 10.37
N ALA A 54 -25.23 10.96 11.35
CA ALA A 54 -23.83 10.55 11.21
C ALA A 54 -23.68 9.05 10.96
N GLY A 55 -24.44 8.21 11.67
CA GLY A 55 -24.45 6.76 11.44
C GLY A 55 -24.99 6.37 10.06
N LEU A 56 -26.00 7.09 9.55
CA LEU A 56 -26.47 6.92 8.18
C LEU A 56 -25.38 7.25 7.17
N VAL A 57 -24.68 8.39 7.34
CA VAL A 57 -23.58 8.81 6.45
C VAL A 57 -22.45 7.76 6.41
N GLU A 58 -22.07 7.19 7.57
CA GLU A 58 -21.08 6.11 7.63
C GLU A 58 -21.54 4.86 6.87
N GLY A 59 -22.79 4.43 7.07
CA GLY A 59 -23.35 3.26 6.40
C GLY A 59 -23.38 3.44 4.87
N GLU A 60 -23.83 4.60 4.40
CA GLU A 60 -23.85 4.92 2.97
C GLU A 60 -22.44 5.01 2.39
N PHE A 61 -21.49 5.58 3.13
CA PHE A 61 -20.09 5.63 2.72
C PHE A 61 -19.49 4.23 2.56
N HIS A 62 -19.66 3.34 3.54
CA HIS A 62 -19.11 1.99 3.46
C HIS A 62 -19.73 1.18 2.33
N THR A 63 -21.04 1.29 2.13
CA THR A 63 -21.76 0.61 1.04
C THR A 63 -21.25 1.08 -0.31
N ALA A 64 -21.20 2.39 -0.53
CA ALA A 64 -20.73 2.96 -1.80
C ALA A 64 -19.25 2.67 -2.06
N LEU A 65 -18.40 2.71 -1.04
CA LEU A 65 -16.98 2.34 -1.17
C LEU A 65 -16.83 0.87 -1.57
N SER A 66 -17.63 -0.03 -1.00
CA SER A 66 -17.64 -1.44 -1.39
C SER A 66 -18.02 -1.61 -2.87
N GLU A 67 -19.09 -0.95 -3.31
CA GLU A 67 -19.52 -0.98 -4.72
C GLU A 67 -18.44 -0.43 -5.66
N MET A 68 -17.75 0.65 -5.29
CA MET A 68 -16.64 1.20 -6.07
C MET A 68 -15.46 0.22 -6.17
N VAL A 69 -15.15 -0.48 -5.08
CA VAL A 69 -14.09 -1.51 -5.06
C VAL A 69 -14.49 -2.70 -5.94
N ASP A 70 -15.75 -3.10 -5.97
CA ASP A 70 -16.24 -4.16 -6.87
C ASP A 70 -16.12 -3.76 -8.35
N VAL A 71 -16.42 -2.51 -8.68
CA VAL A 71 -16.21 -1.95 -10.03
C VAL A 71 -14.73 -1.93 -10.38
N LEU A 72 -13.86 -1.49 -9.47
CA LEU A 72 -12.41 -1.53 -9.66
C LEU A 72 -11.90 -2.96 -9.86
N ARG A 73 -12.46 -3.93 -9.14
CA ARG A 73 -12.15 -5.37 -9.31
C ARG A 73 -12.49 -5.85 -10.71
N HIS A 74 -13.66 -5.45 -11.22
CA HIS A 74 -14.04 -5.76 -12.59
C HIS A 74 -13.05 -5.15 -13.59
N MET A 75 -12.66 -3.88 -13.41
CA MET A 75 -11.65 -3.26 -14.27
C MET A 75 -10.31 -4.00 -14.25
N LYS A 76 -9.85 -4.46 -13.08
CA LYS A 76 -8.62 -5.27 -12.95
C LYS A 76 -8.65 -6.54 -13.81
N SER A 77 -9.84 -7.09 -14.07
CA SER A 77 -10.01 -8.32 -14.86
C SER A 77 -10.01 -8.08 -16.38
N ILE A 78 -10.06 -6.83 -16.85
CA ILE A 78 -10.12 -6.47 -18.27
C ILE A 78 -8.70 -6.36 -18.85
N PRO A 79 -8.32 -7.16 -19.85
CA PRO A 79 -6.99 -7.07 -20.47
C PRO A 79 -6.77 -5.73 -21.17
N GLY A 80 -5.59 -5.14 -20.98
CA GLY A 80 -5.16 -3.92 -21.69
C GLY A 80 -5.75 -2.61 -21.15
N VAL A 81 -6.51 -2.65 -20.05
CA VAL A 81 -7.01 -1.44 -19.42
C VAL A 81 -5.92 -0.73 -18.61
N ASP A 82 -5.97 0.61 -18.57
CA ASP A 82 -5.12 1.41 -17.69
C ASP A 82 -5.62 1.29 -16.24
N PHE A 83 -5.26 0.15 -15.63
CA PHE A 83 -5.66 -0.18 -14.28
C PHE A 83 -5.14 0.80 -13.22
N PRO A 84 -3.89 1.29 -13.29
CA PRO A 84 -3.42 2.37 -12.41
C PRO A 84 -4.32 3.61 -12.46
N ALA A 85 -4.71 4.07 -13.66
CA ALA A 85 -5.64 5.20 -13.78
C ALA A 85 -7.01 4.89 -13.16
N CYS A 86 -7.55 3.67 -13.35
CA CYS A 86 -8.81 3.27 -12.73
C CYS A 86 -8.71 3.26 -11.18
N ARG A 87 -7.58 2.78 -10.65
CA ARG A 87 -7.32 2.75 -9.21
C ARG A 87 -7.23 4.16 -8.62
N ASP A 88 -6.49 5.06 -9.26
CA ASP A 88 -6.34 6.44 -8.79
C ASP A 88 -7.67 7.20 -8.84
N GLN A 89 -8.47 6.99 -9.87
CA GLN A 89 -9.83 7.54 -9.97
C GLN A 89 -10.76 6.98 -8.88
N THR A 90 -10.65 5.69 -8.54
CA THR A 90 -11.41 5.11 -7.43
C THR A 90 -11.07 5.78 -6.10
N ILE A 91 -9.77 5.97 -5.82
CA ILE A 91 -9.29 6.64 -4.60
C ILE A 91 -9.81 8.09 -4.54
N ALA A 92 -9.67 8.85 -5.64
CA ALA A 92 -10.11 10.23 -5.70
C ALA A 92 -11.62 10.35 -5.42
N ARG A 93 -12.45 9.54 -6.10
CA ARG A 93 -13.91 9.60 -5.94
C ARG A 93 -14.39 9.06 -4.59
N ALA A 94 -13.71 8.07 -4.02
CA ALA A 94 -13.99 7.60 -2.67
C ALA A 94 -13.65 8.66 -1.61
N HIS A 95 -12.58 9.44 -1.79
CA HIS A 95 -12.23 10.54 -0.89
C HIS A 95 -13.24 11.70 -0.96
N ASP A 96 -13.73 12.05 -2.15
CA ASP A 96 -14.76 13.09 -2.34
C ASP A 96 -16.10 12.73 -1.66
N MET A 97 -16.37 11.43 -1.50
CA MET A 97 -17.64 10.89 -1.05
C MET A 97 -18.07 11.37 0.34
N VAL A 98 -17.14 11.53 1.28
CA VAL A 98 -17.46 12.01 2.63
C VAL A 98 -18.08 13.41 2.57
N GLY A 99 -17.47 14.32 1.79
CA GLY A 99 -18.00 15.68 1.63
C GLY A 99 -19.35 15.71 0.92
N ILE A 100 -19.52 14.87 -0.12
CA ILE A 100 -20.79 14.72 -0.85
C ILE A 100 -21.91 14.25 0.10
N LEU A 101 -21.65 13.23 0.93
CA LEU A 101 -22.64 12.68 1.85
C LEU A 101 -22.96 13.66 3.00
N GLU A 102 -21.96 14.34 3.55
CA GLU A 102 -22.14 15.39 4.56
C GLU A 102 -23.01 16.55 4.05
N GLN A 103 -22.79 16.99 2.80
CA GLN A 103 -23.57 18.05 2.17
C GLN A 103 -25.02 17.60 1.92
N ASN A 104 -25.22 16.40 1.37
CA ASN A 104 -26.54 15.92 0.98
C ASN A 104 -27.42 15.50 2.17
N SER A 105 -26.81 15.16 3.30
CA SER A 105 -27.51 14.87 4.57
C SER A 105 -27.74 16.13 5.44
N ASN A 106 -27.21 17.30 5.04
CA ASN A 106 -27.11 18.52 5.86
C ASN A 106 -26.34 18.34 7.17
N LEU A 107 -25.59 17.26 7.35
CA LEU A 107 -24.88 16.96 8.60
C LEU A 107 -23.86 18.04 8.94
N ALA A 108 -23.06 18.48 7.96
CA ALA A 108 -22.07 19.54 8.18
C ALA A 108 -22.71 20.88 8.61
N SER A 109 -23.82 21.24 7.96
CA SER A 109 -24.58 22.45 8.30
C SER A 109 -25.15 22.36 9.72
N TRP A 110 -25.71 21.22 10.11
CA TRP A 110 -26.24 21.04 11.46
C TRP A 110 -25.12 21.00 12.50
N CYS A 111 -23.99 20.34 12.24
CA CYS A 111 -22.85 20.39 13.15
C CYS A 111 -22.35 21.83 13.39
N ALA A 112 -22.35 22.68 12.35
CA ALA A 112 -21.97 24.08 12.47
C ALA A 112 -22.96 24.90 13.32
N GLU A 113 -24.26 24.69 13.15
CA GLU A 113 -25.31 25.37 13.94
C GLU A 113 -25.24 25.03 15.44
N PHE A 114 -24.81 23.81 15.80
CA PHE A 114 -24.66 23.38 17.20
C PHE A 114 -23.34 23.84 17.84
N GLY A 115 -22.39 24.37 17.07
CA GLY A 115 -21.07 24.79 17.53
C GLY A 115 -20.14 23.62 17.88
N GLY A 116 -18.90 23.93 18.29
CA GLY A 116 -17.82 22.98 18.62
C GLY A 116 -17.99 22.19 19.92
N THR A 117 -19.19 21.68 20.18
CA THR A 117 -19.48 20.80 21.33
C THR A 117 -18.71 19.48 21.25
N ALA A 118 -18.58 18.77 22.39
CA ALA A 118 -17.97 17.44 22.41
C ALA A 118 -18.65 16.44 21.44
N ALA A 119 -19.96 16.58 21.21
CA ALA A 119 -20.70 15.71 20.32
C ALA A 119 -20.40 15.98 18.82
N THR A 120 -20.32 17.24 18.42
CA THR A 120 -19.99 17.62 17.03
C THR A 120 -18.52 17.35 16.72
N ASN A 121 -17.61 17.56 17.68
CA ASN A 121 -16.19 17.17 17.54
C ASN A 121 -16.02 15.66 17.39
N ALA A 122 -16.77 14.85 18.15
CA ALA A 122 -16.75 13.39 18.01
C ALA A 122 -17.27 12.92 16.65
N ILE A 123 -18.31 13.56 16.12
CA ILE A 123 -18.83 13.27 14.77
C ILE A 123 -17.80 13.65 13.71
N GLN A 124 -17.18 14.84 13.79
CA GLN A 124 -16.16 15.25 12.84
C GLN A 124 -14.95 14.30 12.85
N GLY A 125 -14.52 13.85 14.04
CA GLY A 125 -13.47 12.86 14.18
C GLY A 125 -13.82 11.53 13.50
N ARG A 126 -15.08 11.10 13.55
CA ARG A 126 -15.55 9.89 12.83
C ARG A 126 -15.54 10.09 11.32
N MET A 127 -15.99 11.24 10.80
CA MET A 127 -15.94 11.55 9.37
C MET A 127 -14.51 11.59 8.83
N ASN A 128 -13.57 12.13 9.61
CA ASN A 128 -12.15 12.13 9.25
C ASN A 128 -11.60 10.70 9.15
N LYS A 129 -11.96 9.79 10.07
CA LYS A 129 -11.56 8.38 10.01
C LYS A 129 -12.08 7.66 8.75
N LEU A 130 -13.24 8.05 8.21
CA LEU A 130 -13.73 7.49 6.94
C LEU A 130 -12.79 7.83 5.77
N ARG A 131 -12.19 9.03 5.76
CA ARG A 131 -11.20 9.39 4.74
C ARG A 131 -9.95 8.51 4.85
N ASP A 132 -9.50 8.21 6.06
CA ASP A 132 -8.38 7.29 6.29
C ASP A 132 -8.74 5.85 5.87
N TYR A 133 -9.99 5.45 6.08
CA TYR A 133 -10.50 4.13 5.72
C TYR A 133 -10.47 3.84 4.22
N VAL A 134 -10.63 4.85 3.34
CA VAL A 134 -10.48 4.68 1.87
C VAL A 134 -9.13 4.05 1.54
N ARG A 135 -8.04 4.62 2.08
CA ARG A 135 -6.68 4.15 1.78
C ARG A 135 -6.43 2.77 2.36
N TYR A 136 -6.99 2.48 3.52
CA TYR A 136 -6.93 1.14 4.10
C TYR A 136 -7.61 0.13 3.19
N GLN A 137 -8.83 0.41 2.71
CA GLN A 137 -9.60 -0.53 1.93
C GLN A 137 -9.05 -0.76 0.53
N ILE A 138 -8.54 0.28 -0.13
CA ILE A 138 -7.86 0.12 -1.42
C ILE A 138 -6.55 -0.66 -1.25
N ARG A 139 -5.83 -0.47 -0.14
CA ARG A 139 -4.66 -1.29 0.19
C ARG A 139 -5.04 -2.75 0.39
N GLN A 140 -6.14 -3.06 1.07
CA GLN A 140 -6.64 -4.44 1.22
C GLN A 140 -6.98 -5.05 -0.14
N PHE A 141 -7.60 -4.27 -1.03
CA PHE A 141 -7.90 -4.69 -2.40
C PHE A 141 -6.64 -4.94 -3.25
N ASP A 142 -5.61 -4.10 -3.11
CA ASP A 142 -4.35 -4.25 -3.86
C ASP A 142 -3.65 -5.58 -3.53
N VAL A 143 -3.78 -6.03 -2.28
CA VAL A 143 -3.23 -7.29 -1.76
C VAL A 143 -4.23 -8.46 -1.77
N GLY A 144 -5.44 -8.26 -2.31
CA GLY A 144 -6.47 -9.30 -2.45
C GLY A 144 -7.15 -9.75 -1.14
N LEU A 145 -6.95 -9.03 -0.03
CA LEU A 145 -7.53 -9.32 1.28
C LEU A 145 -8.97 -8.83 1.43
N ASP A 146 -9.44 -7.98 0.51
CA ASP A 146 -10.82 -7.52 0.42
C ASP A 146 -11.84 -8.66 0.15
N LEU A 147 -11.36 -9.80 -0.35
CA LEU A 147 -12.17 -11.01 -0.61
C LEU A 147 -12.23 -11.98 0.57
N VAL A 148 -11.42 -11.75 1.63
CA VAL A 148 -11.39 -12.61 2.81
C VAL A 148 -12.47 -12.16 3.78
N ALA A 149 -13.66 -12.76 3.69
CA ALA A 149 -14.76 -12.45 4.60
C ALA A 149 -14.38 -12.75 6.08
N PRO A 150 -14.73 -11.88 7.05
CA PRO A 150 -14.68 -12.25 8.45
C PRO A 150 -15.85 -13.22 8.74
N GLY A 151 -15.57 -14.54 8.73
CA GLY A 151 -16.47 -15.55 9.30
C GLY A 151 -17.21 -16.49 8.34
N ALA A 152 -16.64 -16.88 7.19
CA ALA A 152 -17.16 -18.03 6.46
C ALA A 152 -16.82 -19.34 7.21
N ARG A 153 -17.79 -19.84 7.98
CA ARG A 153 -17.78 -21.20 8.54
C ARG A 153 -17.44 -22.20 7.43
N LEU A 154 -16.32 -22.92 7.60
CA LEU A 154 -16.09 -24.20 6.94
C LEU A 154 -17.28 -25.12 7.22
N VAL A 155 -18.15 -25.31 6.24
CA VAL A 155 -19.14 -26.38 6.27
C VAL A 155 -18.35 -27.69 6.10
N ALA A 156 -18.44 -28.55 7.10
CA ALA A 156 -17.81 -29.86 7.11
C ALA A 156 -18.19 -30.69 5.89
N ASN A 157 -17.19 -31.37 5.31
CA ASN A 157 -17.31 -32.31 4.20
C ASN A 157 -18.45 -33.32 4.37
N PRO A 158 -19.21 -33.65 3.31
CA PRO A 158 -19.79 -34.98 3.20
C PRO A 158 -18.73 -35.98 2.73
N THR A 159 -18.68 -37.09 3.46
CA THR A 159 -17.89 -38.31 3.23
C THR A 159 -18.07 -38.86 1.81
N PRO A 160 -17.03 -39.43 1.15
CA PRO A 160 -17.20 -40.07 -0.14
C PRO A 160 -17.91 -41.43 0.00
N PRO A 161 -18.85 -41.80 -0.89
CA PRO A 161 -19.32 -43.18 -0.95
C PRO A 161 -18.32 -44.07 -1.70
N ALA A 162 -18.29 -45.31 -1.26
CA ALA A 162 -17.39 -46.37 -1.68
C ALA A 162 -17.59 -46.85 -3.13
N SER A 163 -16.52 -47.46 -3.64
CA SER A 163 -16.35 -48.17 -4.92
C SER A 163 -17.40 -49.24 -5.25
N GLY A 164 -17.74 -49.36 -6.54
CA GLY A 164 -18.38 -50.55 -7.12
C GLY A 164 -18.59 -50.50 -8.65
N GLY A 165 -17.76 -51.26 -9.40
CA GLY A 165 -18.11 -52.13 -10.55
C GLY A 165 -18.74 -51.60 -11.86
N GLN A 166 -17.99 -51.71 -12.98
CA GLN A 166 -18.31 -52.18 -14.37
C GLN A 166 -19.62 -51.70 -15.06
N ASP A 167 -19.69 -51.29 -16.34
CA ASP A 167 -19.24 -51.97 -17.57
C ASP A 167 -19.28 -51.03 -18.82
N ALA A 168 -18.69 -51.48 -19.93
CA ALA A 168 -18.38 -50.74 -21.17
C ALA A 168 -19.54 -50.47 -22.16
N THR A 169 -19.42 -49.41 -22.98
CA THR A 169 -19.52 -49.47 -24.46
C THR A 169 -19.09 -48.15 -25.12
N ASN A 170 -18.56 -48.30 -26.33
CA ASN A 170 -17.64 -47.42 -27.06
C ASN A 170 -18.31 -46.93 -28.36
N GLN A 171 -18.28 -45.63 -28.69
CA GLN A 171 -18.26 -45.14 -30.07
C GLN A 171 -17.55 -43.77 -30.13
N ALA A 172 -16.62 -43.64 -31.08
CA ALA A 172 -15.66 -42.55 -31.24
C ALA A 172 -15.86 -41.80 -32.57
N SER A 173 -15.52 -40.50 -32.63
CA SER A 173 -14.98 -39.74 -33.79
C SER A 173 -14.84 -38.22 -33.47
N PRO A 174 -13.98 -37.41 -34.15
CA PRO A 174 -12.63 -37.13 -33.68
C PRO A 174 -12.20 -35.64 -33.61
N LEU A 175 -11.11 -35.39 -32.85
CA LEU A 175 -10.06 -34.36 -33.00
C LEU A 175 -10.45 -32.90 -33.31
N MET A 176 -10.37 -32.04 -32.29
CA MET A 176 -9.85 -30.67 -32.42
C MET A 176 -9.12 -30.25 -31.14
N GLY A 177 -8.01 -29.54 -31.33
CA GLY A 177 -6.94 -29.30 -30.36
C GLY A 177 -7.39 -28.87 -28.97
N SER A 178 -7.06 -29.67 -27.99
CA SER A 178 -7.18 -29.33 -26.58
C SER A 178 -6.08 -28.34 -26.19
N SER A 179 -6.30 -27.05 -26.43
CA SER A 179 -5.68 -26.02 -25.60
C SER A 179 -6.23 -26.22 -24.19
N ARG A 180 -5.46 -26.90 -23.34
CA ARG A 180 -5.77 -27.07 -21.91
C ARG A 180 -5.74 -25.69 -21.25
N ASN A 181 -6.87 -25.00 -21.27
CA ASN A 181 -7.10 -23.86 -20.42
C ASN A 181 -7.41 -24.41 -19.02
N VAL A 182 -6.37 -24.81 -18.29
CA VAL A 182 -6.48 -25.08 -16.86
C VAL A 182 -6.72 -23.72 -16.21
N GLU A 183 -7.90 -23.51 -15.61
CA GLU A 183 -8.17 -22.39 -14.71
C GLU A 183 -7.03 -22.29 -13.69
N ARG A 184 -6.07 -21.38 -13.91
CA ARG A 184 -5.06 -21.06 -12.90
C ARG A 184 -5.80 -20.37 -11.77
N ALA A 185 -5.92 -21.06 -10.63
CA ALA A 185 -6.41 -20.49 -9.38
C ALA A 185 -5.77 -19.12 -9.13
N SER A 186 -6.57 -18.14 -8.67
CA SER A 186 -6.12 -16.78 -8.38
C SER A 186 -4.99 -16.82 -7.34
N ARG A 187 -3.80 -16.37 -7.74
CA ARG A 187 -2.61 -16.28 -6.87
C ARG A 187 -2.48 -14.82 -6.43
N PRO A 188 -2.81 -14.44 -5.18
CA PRO A 188 -2.75 -13.05 -4.73
C PRO A 188 -1.33 -12.47 -4.73
N TYR A 189 -0.30 -13.32 -4.66
CA TYR A 189 1.10 -12.89 -4.70
C TYR A 189 1.80 -13.33 -5.99
N GLN A 190 2.56 -12.41 -6.59
CA GLN A 190 3.47 -12.73 -7.69
C GLN A 190 4.76 -13.34 -7.17
N VAL A 191 5.23 -12.89 -6.00
CA VAL A 191 6.45 -13.38 -5.38
C VAL A 191 6.24 -13.51 -3.88
N ALA A 192 6.67 -14.63 -3.29
CA ALA A 192 6.83 -14.75 -1.84
C ALA A 192 8.31 -14.89 -1.49
N LEU A 193 8.75 -14.16 -0.45
CA LEU A 193 10.14 -14.15 -0.01
C LEU A 193 10.29 -15.08 1.20
N SER A 194 11.03 -16.18 1.02
CA SER A 194 11.33 -17.14 2.08
C SER A 194 12.78 -16.99 2.52
N PHE A 195 13.03 -16.64 3.78
CA PHE A 195 14.34 -16.28 4.29
C PHE A 195 14.47 -16.49 5.80
N ALA A 196 15.69 -16.58 6.31
CA ALA A 196 15.97 -16.59 7.74
C ALA A 196 16.10 -15.17 8.29
N GLY A 197 15.76 -14.98 9.57
CA GLY A 197 15.74 -13.66 10.20
C GLY A 197 17.08 -12.89 10.12
N GLU A 198 18.19 -13.59 9.96
CA GLU A 198 19.54 -13.06 9.80
C GLU A 198 19.75 -12.33 8.47
N GLN A 199 19.07 -12.75 7.40
CA GLN A 199 19.14 -12.10 6.08
C GLN A 199 18.11 -10.97 5.93
N ARG A 200 17.40 -10.61 7.01
CA ARG A 200 16.26 -9.69 6.97
C ARG A 200 16.57 -8.31 6.40
N ASP A 201 17.72 -7.71 6.72
CA ASP A 201 18.08 -6.38 6.19
C ASP A 201 18.12 -6.40 4.66
N TYR A 202 18.83 -7.37 4.09
CA TYR A 202 18.94 -7.56 2.65
C TYR A 202 17.57 -7.84 2.02
N VAL A 203 16.82 -8.81 2.56
CA VAL A 203 15.53 -9.24 1.99
C VAL A 203 14.46 -8.15 2.07
N SER A 204 14.46 -7.35 3.15
CA SER A 204 13.53 -6.22 3.27
C SER A 204 13.73 -5.19 2.16
N ARG A 205 14.99 -4.89 1.81
CA ARG A 205 15.33 -3.97 0.73
C ARG A 205 14.97 -4.53 -0.65
N VAL A 206 15.04 -5.86 -0.83
CA VAL A 206 14.53 -6.52 -2.04
C VAL A 206 13.01 -6.39 -2.10
N ALA A 207 12.31 -6.63 -0.99
CA ALA A 207 10.85 -6.51 -0.90
C ALA A 207 10.37 -5.09 -1.23
N ASP A 208 11.02 -4.07 -0.67
CA ASP A 208 10.73 -2.66 -0.95
C ASP A 208 10.96 -2.33 -2.43
N ALA A 209 12.06 -2.81 -3.02
CA ALA A 209 12.36 -2.59 -4.43
C ALA A 209 11.40 -3.31 -5.39
N LEU A 210 10.89 -4.49 -5.01
CA LEU A 210 9.84 -5.20 -5.75
C LEU A 210 8.50 -4.47 -5.64
N ALA A 211 8.12 -4.03 -4.43
CA ALA A 211 6.91 -3.27 -4.20
C ALA A 211 6.91 -1.93 -4.96
N ALA A 212 8.06 -1.24 -5.02
CA ALA A 212 8.24 -0.03 -5.82
C ALA A 212 8.06 -0.27 -7.34
N LYS A 213 8.21 -1.51 -7.80
CA LYS A 213 7.94 -1.94 -9.18
C LYS A 213 6.51 -2.48 -9.38
N HIS A 214 5.64 -2.26 -8.40
CA HIS A 214 4.27 -2.75 -8.38
C HIS A 214 4.14 -4.27 -8.46
N ILE A 215 5.14 -5.01 -7.95
CA ILE A 215 5.09 -6.46 -7.82
C ILE A 215 4.39 -6.82 -6.52
N ALA A 216 3.35 -7.65 -6.60
CA ALA A 216 2.66 -8.18 -5.42
C ALA A 216 3.57 -9.15 -4.67
N VAL A 217 4.19 -8.67 -3.58
CA VAL A 217 5.18 -9.41 -2.81
C VAL A 217 4.64 -9.81 -1.44
N PHE A 218 4.75 -11.09 -1.08
CA PHE A 218 4.55 -11.56 0.28
C PHE A 218 5.85 -11.43 1.08
N TYR A 219 5.78 -10.66 2.18
CA TYR A 219 6.87 -10.44 3.13
C TYR A 219 6.31 -10.35 4.55
N ASP A 220 6.89 -11.10 5.49
CA ASP A 220 6.36 -11.32 6.85
C ASP A 220 5.99 -10.03 7.61
N ARG A 221 6.79 -8.96 7.49
CA ARG A 221 6.50 -7.66 8.14
C ARG A 221 5.40 -6.85 7.47
N PHE A 222 5.18 -7.02 6.17
CA PHE A 222 4.04 -6.39 5.50
C PHE A 222 2.71 -6.99 5.99
N GLU A 223 2.77 -8.19 6.55
CA GLU A 223 1.63 -9.03 6.92
C GLU A 223 1.50 -9.21 8.45
N ALA A 224 2.25 -8.46 9.25
CA ALA A 224 2.30 -8.63 10.71
C ALA A 224 0.92 -8.53 11.39
N ASN A 225 0.03 -7.66 10.87
CA ASN A 225 -1.35 -7.54 11.35
C ASN A 225 -2.26 -8.67 10.84
N ALA A 226 -1.98 -9.23 9.66
CA ALA A 226 -2.75 -10.33 9.07
C ALA A 226 -2.40 -11.69 9.69
N LEU A 227 -1.18 -11.82 10.22
CA LEU A 227 -0.66 -12.99 10.92
C LEU A 227 -1.03 -13.03 12.41
N TRP A 228 -1.43 -11.89 12.99
CA TRP A 228 -1.71 -11.79 14.41
C TRP A 228 -2.94 -12.64 14.80
N GLY A 229 -2.72 -13.71 15.56
CA GLY A 229 -3.76 -14.62 16.04
C GLY A 229 -4.07 -15.80 15.12
N LYS A 230 -3.35 -15.96 14.00
CA LYS A 230 -3.45 -17.13 13.11
C LYS A 230 -2.36 -18.17 13.42
N ASP A 231 -2.59 -19.43 13.05
CA ASP A 231 -1.51 -20.41 12.98
C ASP A 231 -0.59 -20.03 11.81
N GLY A 232 0.59 -19.50 12.14
CA GLY A 232 1.56 -19.05 11.15
C GLY A 232 1.98 -20.18 10.20
N ALA A 233 2.14 -21.41 10.69
CA ALA A 233 2.66 -22.51 9.89
C ALA A 233 1.69 -22.94 8.77
N GLU A 234 0.38 -22.97 9.07
CA GLU A 234 -0.65 -23.27 8.08
C GLU A 234 -0.81 -22.13 7.06
N TYR A 235 -0.72 -20.88 7.52
CA TYR A 235 -0.80 -19.71 6.67
C TYR A 235 0.39 -19.58 5.71
N PHE A 236 1.62 -19.76 6.20
CA PHE A 236 2.82 -19.81 5.35
C PHE A 236 2.75 -20.98 4.36
N HIS A 237 2.25 -22.15 4.78
CA HIS A 237 2.04 -23.29 3.89
C HIS A 237 1.13 -22.94 2.71
N GLN A 238 -0.03 -22.33 2.96
CA GLN A 238 -0.96 -21.92 1.91
C GLN A 238 -0.31 -20.94 0.92
N ILE A 239 0.46 -19.97 1.43
CA ILE A 239 1.10 -18.95 0.58
C ILE A 239 2.20 -19.54 -0.30
N PHE A 240 3.06 -20.36 0.29
CA PHE A 240 4.16 -20.99 -0.43
C PHE A 240 3.72 -22.18 -1.29
N ALA A 241 2.53 -22.75 -1.07
CA ALA A 241 2.00 -23.85 -1.88
C ALA A 241 1.05 -23.39 -2.98
N HIS A 242 0.24 -22.35 -2.75
CA HIS A 242 -0.91 -22.06 -3.63
C HIS A 242 -1.02 -20.59 -4.00
N ASP A 243 -0.78 -19.68 -3.06
CA ASP A 243 -1.15 -18.27 -3.26
C ASP A 243 -0.05 -17.42 -3.93
N SER A 244 1.12 -18.02 -4.18
CA SER A 244 2.26 -17.36 -4.85
C SER A 244 2.53 -17.90 -6.25
N GLN A 245 2.86 -17.01 -7.20
CA GLN A 245 3.34 -17.40 -8.52
C GLN A 245 4.77 -17.95 -8.46
N PHE A 246 5.68 -17.26 -7.78
CA PHE A 246 7.04 -17.72 -7.50
C PHE A 246 7.35 -17.63 -6.01
N VAL A 247 8.24 -18.52 -5.54
CA VAL A 247 8.84 -18.42 -4.19
C VAL A 247 10.34 -18.18 -4.35
N VAL A 248 10.79 -17.01 -3.93
CA VAL A 248 12.22 -16.68 -3.90
C VAL A 248 12.78 -17.20 -2.57
N MET A 249 13.68 -18.17 -2.68
CA MET A 249 14.26 -18.85 -1.53
C MET A 249 15.65 -18.29 -1.25
N PHE A 250 15.79 -17.53 -0.18
CA PHE A 250 17.05 -16.97 0.29
C PHE A 250 17.76 -18.01 1.18
N ILE A 251 18.64 -18.77 0.56
CA ILE A 251 19.32 -19.92 1.15
C ILE A 251 20.59 -19.46 1.88
N SER A 252 20.67 -19.85 3.14
CA SER A 252 21.82 -19.72 4.02
C SER A 252 21.88 -20.91 4.98
N THR A 253 22.99 -21.06 5.69
CA THR A 253 23.12 -22.02 6.79
C THR A 253 22.02 -21.83 7.84
N GLU A 254 21.68 -20.58 8.17
CA GLU A 254 20.63 -20.24 9.14
C GLU A 254 19.23 -20.57 8.59
N TYR A 255 18.99 -20.35 7.30
CA TYR A 255 17.73 -20.69 6.66
C TYR A 255 17.42 -22.18 6.77
N VAL A 256 18.40 -23.03 6.42
CA VAL A 256 18.24 -24.50 6.46
C VAL A 256 18.11 -25.02 7.90
N SER A 257 18.77 -24.38 8.87
CA SER A 257 18.75 -24.81 10.28
C SER A 257 17.56 -24.30 11.09
N LYS A 258 17.03 -23.11 10.80
CA LYS A 258 16.00 -22.42 11.63
C LYS A 258 14.65 -22.27 10.97
N SER A 259 14.62 -21.84 9.71
CA SER A 259 13.38 -21.37 9.07
C SER A 259 12.59 -22.51 8.46
N TRP A 260 13.27 -23.62 8.16
CA TRP A 260 12.70 -24.73 7.43
C TRP A 260 12.09 -25.78 8.36
N THR A 261 11.00 -25.44 9.06
CA THR A 261 10.19 -26.47 9.71
C THR A 261 9.61 -27.43 8.66
N ARG A 262 9.39 -28.69 9.06
CA ARG A 262 9.08 -29.85 8.18
C ARG A 262 7.89 -29.63 7.21
N HIS A 263 7.03 -28.65 7.46
CA HIS A 263 5.77 -28.42 6.74
C HIS A 263 5.89 -27.43 5.56
N GLU A 264 6.57 -26.28 5.73
CA GLU A 264 6.84 -25.33 4.63
C GLU A 264 7.75 -25.97 3.56
N ARG A 265 8.74 -26.76 4.04
CA ARG A 265 9.63 -27.55 3.19
C ARG A 265 8.91 -28.39 2.17
N ARG A 266 7.89 -29.09 2.66
CA ARG A 266 7.22 -30.14 1.91
C ARG A 266 6.28 -29.52 0.88
N ALA A 267 5.64 -28.40 1.19
CA ALA A 267 4.72 -27.72 0.27
C ALA A 267 5.41 -27.21 -1.01
N ALA A 268 6.45 -26.38 -0.86
CA ALA A 268 7.11 -25.76 -1.99
C ALA A 268 7.88 -26.79 -2.84
N ILE A 269 8.55 -27.75 -2.18
CA ILE A 269 9.25 -28.84 -2.87
C ILE A 269 8.25 -29.80 -3.53
N SER A 270 7.16 -30.20 -2.87
CA SER A 270 6.14 -31.05 -3.49
C SER A 270 5.55 -30.40 -4.73
N ARG A 271 5.23 -29.10 -4.68
CA ARG A 271 4.75 -28.37 -5.87
C ARG A 271 5.78 -28.31 -6.99
N GLN A 272 7.05 -28.07 -6.67
CA GLN A 272 8.14 -28.07 -7.66
C GLN A 272 8.41 -29.47 -8.24
N MET A 273 8.06 -30.54 -7.53
CA MET A 273 8.16 -31.93 -7.99
C MET A 273 6.91 -32.40 -8.75
N GLU A 274 5.74 -31.84 -8.47
CA GLU A 274 4.46 -32.17 -9.10
C GLU A 274 4.20 -31.38 -10.40
N SER A 275 4.99 -30.34 -10.67
CA SER A 275 4.84 -29.46 -11.83
C SER A 275 6.17 -29.24 -12.56
N ASP A 276 6.14 -29.27 -13.90
CA ASP A 276 7.26 -28.86 -14.76
C ASP A 276 7.46 -27.33 -14.82
N GLU A 277 6.62 -26.55 -14.12
CA GLU A 277 6.75 -25.09 -14.09
C GLU A 277 7.86 -24.63 -13.13
N GLU A 278 8.65 -23.65 -13.56
CA GLU A 278 9.58 -22.94 -12.68
C GLU A 278 8.80 -22.26 -11.56
N PHE A 279 9.00 -22.69 -10.31
CA PHE A 279 8.25 -22.18 -9.16
C PHE A 279 9.18 -21.62 -8.08
N ILE A 280 10.24 -22.36 -7.76
CA ILE A 280 11.25 -21.93 -6.78
C ILE A 280 12.36 -21.16 -7.51
N LEU A 281 12.70 -19.97 -7.00
CA LEU A 281 13.80 -19.13 -7.45
C LEU A 281 14.88 -19.09 -6.35
N PRO A 282 15.93 -19.93 -6.42
CA PRO A 282 16.94 -19.99 -5.37
C PRO A 282 17.92 -18.80 -5.45
N VAL A 283 18.15 -18.18 -4.30
CA VAL A 283 19.15 -17.12 -4.10
C VAL A 283 20.04 -17.55 -2.93
N ARG A 284 21.33 -17.77 -3.17
CA ARG A 284 22.25 -18.34 -2.17
C ARG A 284 23.17 -17.29 -1.58
N PHE A 285 23.26 -17.26 -0.26
CA PHE A 285 24.29 -16.52 0.48
C PHE A 285 25.55 -17.36 0.72
N ASP A 286 25.39 -18.69 0.75
CA ASP A 286 26.46 -19.67 0.93
C ASP A 286 26.17 -20.97 0.14
N GLU A 287 27.10 -21.92 0.20
CA GLU A 287 27.01 -23.21 -0.50
C GLU A 287 26.17 -24.25 0.26
N THR A 288 25.34 -23.84 1.24
CA THR A 288 24.57 -24.78 2.06
C THR A 288 23.62 -25.60 1.18
N PRO A 289 23.68 -26.94 1.21
CA PRO A 289 22.76 -27.78 0.45
C PRO A 289 21.36 -27.71 1.06
N VAL A 290 20.33 -27.55 0.22
CA VAL A 290 18.93 -27.60 0.66
C VAL A 290 18.39 -29.01 0.46
N PRO A 291 18.05 -29.74 1.52
CA PRO A 291 17.59 -31.11 1.36
C PRO A 291 16.26 -31.17 0.57
N GLY A 292 16.19 -32.01 -0.46
CA GLY A 292 14.99 -32.19 -1.31
C GLY A 292 14.90 -31.25 -2.52
N LEU A 293 15.81 -30.28 -2.65
CA LEU A 293 16.00 -29.50 -3.88
C LEU A 293 17.09 -30.17 -4.74
N PRO A 294 16.87 -30.35 -6.06
CA PRO A 294 17.88 -30.94 -6.94
C PRO A 294 19.15 -30.09 -6.96
N ALA A 295 20.32 -30.72 -6.88
CA ALA A 295 21.61 -30.03 -7.00
C ALA A 295 21.83 -29.38 -8.39
N THR A 296 21.03 -29.77 -9.38
CA THR A 296 21.05 -29.24 -10.75
C THR A 296 20.22 -27.97 -10.93
N LEU A 297 19.46 -27.54 -9.91
CA LEU A 297 18.66 -26.32 -10.00
C LEU A 297 19.58 -25.08 -10.00
N GLN A 298 19.43 -24.23 -11.00
CA GLN A 298 20.19 -22.99 -11.12
C GLN A 298 19.80 -21.99 -10.03
N TYR A 299 20.76 -21.20 -9.58
CA TYR A 299 20.58 -20.23 -8.49
C TYR A 299 21.28 -18.90 -8.82
N LEU A 300 20.84 -17.83 -8.14
CA LEU A 300 21.58 -16.57 -8.09
C LEU A 300 22.42 -16.50 -6.83
N ASP A 301 23.64 -16.00 -6.93
CA ASP A 301 24.55 -15.76 -5.80
C ASP A 301 24.27 -14.37 -5.22
N ALA A 302 23.70 -14.31 -4.01
CA ALA A 302 23.29 -13.08 -3.33
C ALA A 302 24.42 -12.07 -3.19
N ASN A 303 25.68 -12.53 -3.11
CA ASN A 303 26.85 -11.67 -2.95
C ASN A 303 27.20 -10.90 -4.23
N ARG A 304 26.61 -11.26 -5.38
CA ARG A 304 26.83 -10.61 -6.68
C ARG A 304 25.77 -9.58 -7.04
N TYR A 305 24.71 -9.45 -6.25
CA TYR A 305 23.60 -8.56 -6.52
C TYR A 305 23.34 -7.65 -5.32
N SER A 306 23.23 -6.35 -5.55
CA SER A 306 22.55 -5.48 -4.60
C SER A 306 21.05 -5.84 -4.52
N PRO A 307 20.34 -5.47 -3.43
CA PRO A 307 18.91 -5.74 -3.32
C PRO A 307 18.07 -5.23 -4.50
N ALA A 308 18.43 -4.06 -5.06
CA ALA A 308 17.73 -3.46 -6.18
C ALA A 308 17.98 -4.23 -7.50
N GLU A 309 19.21 -4.68 -7.74
CA GLU A 309 19.56 -5.49 -8.92
C GLU A 309 18.87 -6.85 -8.85
N LEU A 310 18.84 -7.49 -7.67
CA LEU A 310 18.12 -8.74 -7.49
C LEU A 310 16.61 -8.56 -7.71
N ALA A 311 16.01 -7.47 -7.23
CA ALA A 311 14.61 -7.16 -7.49
C ALA A 311 14.32 -6.98 -9.00
N VAL A 312 15.27 -6.46 -9.78
CA VAL A 312 15.15 -6.40 -11.25
C VAL A 312 15.17 -7.79 -11.88
N GLU A 313 16.05 -8.70 -11.44
CA GLU A 313 16.07 -10.07 -11.95
C GLU A 313 14.79 -10.85 -11.60
N ILE A 314 14.26 -10.66 -10.39
CA ILE A 314 12.98 -11.21 -9.97
C ILE A 314 11.83 -10.62 -10.80
N ALA A 315 11.82 -9.30 -11.04
CA ALA A 315 10.81 -8.64 -11.87
C ALA A 315 10.75 -9.24 -13.29
N LYS A 316 11.92 -9.51 -13.90
CA LYS A 316 12.01 -10.17 -15.20
C LYS A 316 11.36 -11.56 -15.16
N LYS A 317 11.58 -12.35 -14.10
CA LYS A 317 10.94 -13.67 -13.92
C LYS A 317 9.42 -13.58 -13.78
N VAL A 318 8.91 -12.52 -13.14
CA VAL A 318 7.47 -12.22 -13.04
C VAL A 318 6.87 -11.76 -14.39
N GLY A 319 7.70 -11.41 -15.37
CA GLY A 319 7.27 -10.92 -16.69
C GLY A 319 7.20 -9.39 -16.80
N ILE A 320 7.79 -8.66 -15.85
CA ILE A 320 7.91 -7.21 -15.86
C ILE A 320 9.26 -6.85 -16.47
N SER A 321 9.26 -6.14 -17.61
CA SER A 321 10.49 -5.71 -18.26
C SER A 321 11.15 -4.53 -17.51
N PRO A 322 12.47 -4.34 -17.62
CA PRO A 322 13.16 -3.22 -16.95
C PRO A 322 12.65 -1.83 -17.37
N THR A 323 11.94 -1.76 -18.51
CA THR A 323 11.38 -0.54 -19.10
C THR A 323 9.84 -0.49 -19.04
N SER A 324 9.18 -1.50 -18.48
CA SER A 324 7.75 -1.42 -18.17
C SER A 324 7.56 -0.63 -16.86
N GLY A 325 7.44 0.69 -17.02
CA GLY A 325 7.31 1.68 -15.94
C GLY A 325 7.74 3.05 -16.48
N LYS A 326 7.31 4.15 -15.86
CA LYS A 326 7.83 5.46 -16.23
C LYS A 326 9.23 5.62 -15.63
N ALA A 327 10.12 6.33 -16.31
CA ALA A 327 11.44 6.67 -15.73
C ALA A 327 11.33 7.44 -14.40
N SER A 328 10.16 8.06 -14.13
CA SER A 328 9.80 8.69 -12.86
C SER A 328 9.61 7.73 -11.68
N ASP A 329 9.55 6.42 -11.94
CA ASP A 329 9.26 5.38 -10.94
C ASP A 329 10.56 4.82 -10.33
N VAL A 330 11.71 5.37 -10.72
CA VAL A 330 13.00 5.07 -10.10
C VAL A 330 12.97 5.53 -8.63
N PRO A 331 13.46 4.69 -7.68
CA PRO A 331 13.56 5.05 -6.27
C PRO A 331 14.34 6.35 -6.07
N ALA A 332 13.94 7.13 -5.08
CA ALA A 332 14.68 8.32 -4.69
C ALA A 332 16.09 7.94 -4.19
N PRO A 333 17.10 8.80 -4.41
CA PRO A 333 18.39 8.64 -3.76
C PRO A 333 18.23 8.64 -2.23
N THR A 334 19.07 7.85 -1.54
CA THR A 334 18.96 7.63 -0.09
C THR A 334 20.27 7.95 0.62
N SER A 335 20.16 8.58 1.79
CA SER A 335 21.19 8.59 2.83
C SER A 335 20.69 7.87 4.08
N GLY A 336 21.29 6.70 4.38
CA GLY A 336 20.88 5.87 5.52
C GLY A 336 21.34 6.36 6.90
N ALA A 337 22.09 7.46 6.96
CA ALA A 337 22.58 8.03 8.21
C ALA A 337 21.44 8.69 9.01
N MET A 338 21.56 8.75 10.34
CA MET A 338 20.58 9.42 11.20
C MET A 338 20.79 10.93 11.26
N SER A 339 21.96 11.40 10.83
CA SER A 339 22.27 12.83 10.69
C SER A 339 23.35 13.00 9.64
N GLY A 340 23.42 14.20 9.06
CA GLY A 340 24.48 14.53 8.13
C GLY A 340 24.13 15.72 7.26
N GLU A 341 25.00 15.97 6.29
CA GLU A 341 24.82 16.98 5.25
C GLU A 341 24.83 16.28 3.89
N VAL A 342 23.85 16.61 3.04
CA VAL A 342 23.72 16.03 1.71
C VAL A 342 23.37 17.11 0.69
N THR A 343 23.94 16.97 -0.50
CA THR A 343 23.59 17.76 -1.68
C THR A 343 23.04 16.83 -2.75
N PHE A 344 21.90 17.17 -3.33
CA PHE A 344 21.28 16.38 -4.39
C PHE A 344 20.54 17.27 -5.38
N ASP A 345 20.35 16.75 -6.59
CA ASP A 345 19.56 17.40 -7.63
C ASP A 345 18.06 17.21 -7.35
N TYR A 346 17.37 18.28 -6.96
CA TYR A 346 15.94 18.27 -6.68
C TYR A 346 15.07 18.42 -7.93
N GLY A 347 15.65 18.69 -9.11
CA GLY A 347 14.97 18.61 -10.40
C GLY A 347 14.77 17.16 -10.87
N SER A 348 15.56 16.23 -10.32
CA SER A 348 15.53 14.80 -10.64
C SER A 348 14.69 13.98 -9.64
N HIS A 349 14.34 12.74 -9.98
CA HIS A 349 13.59 11.80 -9.11
C HIS A 349 12.27 12.36 -8.53
N ASN A 350 11.60 13.27 -9.27
CA ASN A 350 10.43 14.03 -8.83
C ASN A 350 10.67 14.83 -7.54
N GLY A 351 11.88 15.35 -7.37
CA GLY A 351 12.30 16.10 -6.19
C GLY A 351 12.35 15.26 -4.92
N ARG A 352 12.33 13.93 -5.03
CA ARG A 352 12.33 13.03 -3.88
C ARG A 352 13.74 12.70 -3.42
N TYR A 353 13.94 12.69 -2.11
CA TYR A 353 15.18 12.22 -1.47
C TYR A 353 14.87 11.59 -0.12
N ILE A 354 15.47 10.45 0.18
CA ILE A 354 15.22 9.73 1.43
C ILE A 354 16.38 9.94 2.42
N ILE A 355 16.03 10.37 3.63
CA ILE A 355 16.96 10.38 4.78
C ILE A 355 16.54 9.31 5.79
N GLY A 356 17.52 8.71 6.47
CA GLY A 356 17.28 7.66 7.45
C GLY A 356 17.04 6.27 6.83
N ARG A 357 16.55 5.33 7.64
CA ARG A 357 16.37 3.92 7.23
C ARG A 357 15.25 3.24 8.02
N GLY A 358 14.58 2.28 7.40
CA GLY A 358 13.51 1.51 8.05
C GLY A 358 12.38 2.42 8.58
N ALA A 359 11.93 2.19 9.81
CA ALA A 359 10.84 2.97 10.42
C ALA A 359 11.19 4.45 10.67
N THR A 360 12.48 4.80 10.73
CA THR A 360 12.97 6.17 10.91
C THR A 360 13.31 6.85 9.58
N ALA A 361 12.90 6.28 8.44
CA ALA A 361 13.07 6.89 7.13
C ALA A 361 12.08 8.03 6.88
N PHE A 362 12.52 9.03 6.13
CA PHE A 362 11.72 10.15 5.65
C PHE A 362 11.98 10.34 4.16
N GLU A 363 10.97 10.06 3.33
CA GLU A 363 10.99 10.43 1.92
C GLU A 363 10.57 11.90 1.81
N THR A 364 11.56 12.77 1.62
CA THR A 364 11.34 14.21 1.42
C THR A 364 10.95 14.48 -0.03
N CYS A 365 10.18 15.54 -0.30
CA CYS A 365 9.80 15.93 -1.66
C CYS A 365 9.88 17.45 -1.83
N TRP A 366 10.65 17.88 -2.82
CA TRP A 366 11.05 19.27 -3.02
C TRP A 366 10.68 19.78 -4.41
N SER A 367 10.45 21.09 -4.53
CA SER A 367 10.27 21.73 -5.84
C SER A 367 10.75 23.18 -5.85
N LYS A 368 11.06 23.70 -7.04
CA LYS A 368 11.55 25.07 -7.24
C LYS A 368 10.60 26.08 -6.59
N ALA A 369 11.18 27.05 -5.87
CA ALA A 369 10.48 28.26 -5.43
C ALA A 369 11.23 29.52 -5.89
N SER A 370 12.42 29.79 -5.34
CA SER A 370 13.31 30.88 -5.76
C SER A 370 14.78 30.47 -5.66
N ASP A 371 15.70 31.41 -5.90
CA ASP A 371 17.15 31.30 -5.64
C ASP A 371 17.54 31.28 -4.15
N THR A 372 16.56 31.49 -3.27
CA THR A 372 16.75 31.67 -1.82
C THR A 372 15.71 30.89 -1.00
N SER A 373 14.84 30.14 -1.68
CA SER A 373 13.80 29.34 -1.06
C SER A 373 13.47 28.10 -1.89
N ILE A 374 12.99 27.07 -1.21
CA ILE A 374 12.55 25.81 -1.82
C ILE A 374 11.24 25.35 -1.21
N TYR A 375 10.35 24.78 -2.01
CA TYR A 375 9.12 24.19 -1.48
C TYR A 375 9.41 22.78 -0.97
N LEU A 376 9.01 22.50 0.26
CA LEU A 376 8.89 21.16 0.84
C LEU A 376 7.42 20.75 0.82
N MET A 377 7.13 19.51 0.42
CA MET A 377 5.78 18.95 0.33
C MET A 377 5.68 17.67 1.18
N ASN A 378 4.51 17.45 1.80
CA ASN A 378 4.21 16.20 2.52
C ASN A 378 3.54 15.14 1.63
N ASP A 379 3.65 15.28 0.30
CA ASP A 379 3.05 14.35 -0.66
C ASP A 379 3.51 12.89 -0.53
N PRO A 380 4.78 12.59 -0.17
CA PRO A 380 5.21 11.21 0.00
C PRO A 380 4.38 10.49 1.07
N PRO A 381 3.83 9.29 0.80
CA PRO A 381 2.94 8.58 1.72
C PRO A 381 3.57 8.24 3.09
N SER A 382 4.90 8.23 3.19
CA SER A 382 5.63 8.01 4.42
C SER A 382 5.65 9.24 5.35
N ILE A 383 5.26 10.43 4.86
CA ILE A 383 5.26 11.68 5.61
C ILE A 383 3.86 11.97 6.17
N HIS A 384 3.78 12.13 7.49
CA HIS A 384 2.54 12.54 8.17
C HIS A 384 2.33 14.06 8.05
N GLY A 385 3.40 14.85 8.22
CA GLY A 385 3.29 16.30 8.10
C GLY A 385 4.64 17.01 8.08
N ILE A 386 4.61 18.25 7.60
CA ILE A 386 5.77 19.14 7.53
C ILE A 386 5.46 20.48 8.24
N ALA A 387 6.45 21.04 8.92
CA ALA A 387 6.33 22.33 9.61
C ALA A 387 7.60 23.16 9.45
N ILE A 388 7.49 24.47 9.67
CA ILE A 388 8.65 25.37 9.79
C ILE A 388 8.93 25.53 11.29
N ALA A 389 10.17 25.25 11.71
CA ALA A 389 10.61 25.48 13.09
C ALA A 389 10.83 26.99 13.33
N ARG A 390 9.74 27.74 13.47
CA ARG A 390 9.80 29.19 13.69
C ARG A 390 10.56 29.48 15.00
N GLY A 391 11.56 30.35 14.92
CA GLY A 391 12.38 30.74 16.07
C GLY A 391 13.63 29.87 16.29
N ALA A 392 13.83 28.80 15.51
CA ALA A 392 15.06 28.00 15.55
C ALA A 392 15.96 28.33 14.34
N THR A 393 17.23 28.59 14.59
CA THR A 393 18.29 28.73 13.57
C THR A 393 19.24 27.54 13.53
N GLU A 394 19.32 26.77 14.62
CA GLU A 394 20.09 25.52 14.70
C GLU A 394 19.18 24.37 15.16
N LEU A 395 19.52 23.13 14.78
CA LEU A 395 18.65 21.97 15.03
C LEU A 395 18.45 21.74 16.53
N GLU A 396 19.50 21.95 17.33
CA GLU A 396 19.57 21.73 18.78
C GLU A 396 18.66 22.69 19.60
N GLN A 397 18.17 23.75 18.95
CA GLN A 397 17.23 24.70 19.55
C GLN A 397 15.78 24.18 19.57
N ILE A 398 15.49 23.10 18.83
CA ILE A 398 14.17 22.49 18.80
C ILE A 398 14.01 21.59 20.04
N LYS A 399 13.24 22.06 21.02
CA LYS A 399 12.99 21.34 22.29
C LYS A 399 11.78 20.41 22.26
N ASP A 400 10.75 20.78 21.52
CA ASP A 400 9.62 19.89 21.23
C ASP A 400 9.18 20.05 19.77
N ALA A 401 9.60 19.10 18.94
CA ALA A 401 9.26 19.04 17.52
C ALA A 401 7.76 18.89 17.24
N SER A 402 6.96 18.44 18.22
CA SER A 402 5.52 18.22 18.04
C SER A 402 4.65 19.48 18.20
N GLU A 403 5.21 20.57 18.71
CA GLU A 403 4.47 21.83 18.92
C GLU A 403 4.31 22.67 17.64
N TYR A 404 5.07 22.36 16.58
CA TYR A 404 5.00 23.11 15.34
C TYR A 404 3.72 22.83 14.54
N ASP A 405 3.36 23.77 13.65
CA ASP A 405 2.17 23.67 12.81
C ASP A 405 2.40 22.75 11.58
N PHE A 406 1.85 21.53 11.63
CA PHE A 406 1.92 20.51 10.58
C PHE A 406 0.72 20.52 9.61
N THR A 407 -0.16 21.53 9.68
CA THR A 407 -1.44 21.52 8.94
C THR A 407 -1.32 21.80 7.44
N SER A 408 -0.18 22.35 6.99
CA SER A 408 0.03 22.67 5.57
C SER A 408 0.65 21.50 4.80
N ARG A 409 0.10 21.23 3.62
CA ARG A 409 0.67 20.30 2.63
C ARG A 409 2.04 20.76 2.12
N VAL A 410 2.23 22.07 2.00
CA VAL A 410 3.42 22.69 1.39
C VAL A 410 3.99 23.77 2.31
N ARG A 411 5.32 23.84 2.46
CA ARG A 411 6.03 24.92 3.15
C ARG A 411 7.13 25.46 2.25
N ALA A 412 7.17 26.79 2.10
CA ALA A 412 8.31 27.47 1.51
C ALA A 412 9.39 27.64 2.59
N ILE A 413 10.54 26.99 2.40
CA ILE A 413 11.66 27.02 3.33
C ILE A 413 12.74 27.91 2.73
N GLN A 414 13.13 28.96 3.43
CA GLN A 414 14.23 29.83 3.01
C GLN A 414 15.58 29.21 3.37
N THR A 415 16.63 29.58 2.63
CA THR A 415 18.00 29.25 3.02
C THR A 415 18.29 29.71 4.45
N GLY A 416 18.83 28.80 5.27
CA GLY A 416 19.07 28.99 6.69
C GLY A 416 17.92 28.56 7.62
N GLN A 417 16.70 28.39 7.10
CA GLN A 417 15.56 27.93 7.89
C GLN A 417 15.54 26.42 8.10
N ILE A 418 14.85 26.01 9.16
CA ILE A 418 14.69 24.61 9.54
C ILE A 418 13.24 24.17 9.31
N ALA A 419 13.07 23.08 8.58
CA ALA A 419 11.84 22.31 8.50
C ALA A 419 11.86 21.17 9.53
N VAL A 420 10.70 20.88 10.11
CA VAL A 420 10.48 19.69 10.93
C VAL A 420 9.50 18.78 10.21
N LEU A 421 9.84 17.51 10.12
CA LEU A 421 9.03 16.49 9.50
C LEU A 421 8.60 15.49 10.56
N ARG A 422 7.35 15.02 10.45
CA ARG A 422 6.86 13.85 11.16
C ARG A 422 6.53 12.78 10.14
N ASN A 423 7.04 11.57 10.30
CA ASN A 423 6.66 10.45 9.44
C ASN A 423 5.42 9.72 9.99
N VAL A 424 4.85 8.81 9.20
CA VAL A 424 3.65 8.03 9.59
C VAL A 424 3.89 7.07 10.75
N HIS A 425 5.16 6.76 11.05
CA HIS A 425 5.56 5.98 12.22
C HIS A 425 5.72 6.81 13.50
N GLY A 426 5.55 8.13 13.40
CA GLY A 426 5.57 9.05 14.53
C GLY A 426 6.96 9.60 14.89
N PHE A 427 8.01 9.28 14.13
CA PHE A 427 9.35 9.83 14.34
C PHE A 427 9.47 11.25 13.80
N PHE A 428 10.44 11.99 14.33
CA PHE A 428 10.76 13.35 13.90
C PHE A 428 12.12 13.44 13.19
N ALA A 429 12.17 14.29 12.17
CA ALA A 429 13.40 14.75 11.54
C ALA A 429 13.41 16.28 11.48
N ALA A 430 14.57 16.88 11.70
CA ALA A 430 14.80 18.31 11.53
C ALA A 430 15.78 18.51 10.36
N ILE A 431 15.44 19.40 9.43
CA ILE A 431 16.17 19.63 8.18
C ILE A 431 16.42 21.13 8.02
N LYS A 432 17.68 21.55 8.07
CA LYS A 432 18.12 22.91 7.75
C LYS A 432 18.48 23.00 6.28
N VAL A 433 17.88 23.94 5.56
CA VAL A 433 18.26 24.25 4.17
C VAL A 433 19.52 25.10 4.20
N LEU A 434 20.62 24.62 3.62
CA LEU A 434 21.91 25.33 3.60
C LEU A 434 22.16 26.08 2.30
N GLY A 435 21.60 25.61 1.18
CA GLY A 435 21.74 26.27 -0.12
C GLY A 435 20.78 25.71 -1.16
N VAL A 436 20.38 26.57 -2.10
CA VAL A 436 19.53 26.24 -3.24
C VAL A 436 20.20 26.79 -4.50
N GLU A 437 20.48 25.92 -5.45
CA GLU A 437 20.86 26.27 -6.82
C GLU A 437 19.66 26.10 -7.74
N ASP A 438 19.43 27.03 -8.67
CA ASP A 438 18.30 26.99 -9.60
C ASP A 438 18.80 27.28 -11.02
N SER A 439 18.81 26.25 -11.86
CA SER A 439 19.25 26.32 -13.25
C SER A 439 18.41 27.30 -14.09
N SER A 440 17.14 27.50 -13.75
CA SER A 440 16.28 28.48 -14.44
C SER A 440 16.66 29.93 -14.14
N ARG A 441 17.56 30.13 -13.16
CA ARG A 441 18.06 31.42 -12.68
C ARG A 441 19.58 31.57 -12.84
N GLY A 442 20.20 30.70 -13.63
CA GLY A 442 21.61 30.81 -14.02
C GLY A 442 22.59 29.94 -13.23
N SER A 443 22.14 29.12 -12.28
CA SER A 443 23.00 28.08 -11.68
C SER A 443 23.29 26.95 -12.68
N ALA A 444 24.36 26.19 -12.44
CA ALA A 444 24.72 25.06 -13.30
C ALA A 444 23.78 23.85 -13.13
N SER A 445 23.04 23.77 -12.01
CA SER A 445 22.18 22.65 -11.66
C SER A 445 21.00 23.07 -10.78
N ASP A 446 20.08 22.14 -10.54
CA ASP A 446 19.01 22.26 -9.54
C ASP A 446 19.42 21.55 -8.25
N ALA A 447 20.51 22.00 -7.61
CA ALA A 447 21.04 21.37 -6.40
C ALA A 447 20.42 21.95 -5.12
N LEU A 448 20.04 21.08 -4.19
CA LEU A 448 19.62 21.43 -2.83
C LEU A 448 20.63 20.83 -1.86
N THR A 449 21.19 21.68 -1.00
CA THR A 449 22.06 21.26 0.11
C THR A 449 21.30 21.39 1.42
N ILE A 450 21.18 20.29 2.15
CA ILE A 450 20.52 20.23 3.46
C ILE A 450 21.44 19.62 4.51
N ARG A 451 21.25 20.06 5.76
CA ARG A 451 21.71 19.35 6.94
C ARG A 451 20.53 18.80 7.70
N TYR A 452 20.60 17.56 8.13
CA TYR A 452 19.50 16.92 8.83
C TYR A 452 19.94 16.14 10.05
N ALA A 453 18.99 15.93 10.96
CA ALA A 453 19.06 15.00 12.06
C ALA A 453 17.71 14.29 12.24
N ILE A 454 17.74 13.06 12.73
CA ILE A 454 16.59 12.20 12.97
C ILE A 454 16.67 11.72 14.41
N LEU A 455 15.55 11.70 15.13
CA LEU A 455 15.45 11.15 16.49
C LEU A 455 15.04 9.67 16.42
N PRO A 456 15.98 8.71 16.54
CA PRO A 456 15.68 7.29 16.37
C PRO A 456 14.96 6.67 17.58
N ASP A 457 14.98 7.36 18.72
CA ASP A 457 14.34 6.95 19.98
C ASP A 457 12.84 7.31 20.04
N GLY A 458 12.33 8.04 19.04
CA GLY A 458 10.95 8.56 19.04
C GLY A 458 10.76 9.77 19.96
N GLY A 459 11.85 10.37 20.44
CA GLY A 459 11.84 11.62 21.17
C GLY A 459 11.39 12.80 20.30
N LYS A 460 11.42 13.99 20.91
CA LYS A 460 10.97 15.24 20.27
C LYS A 460 11.97 16.40 20.44
N ASP A 461 13.00 16.23 21.27
CA ASP A 461 14.03 17.21 21.54
C ASP A 461 15.26 16.90 20.69
N PHE A 462 15.73 17.86 19.91
CA PHE A 462 16.91 17.73 19.05
C PHE A 462 18.18 18.27 19.71
N GLY A 463 18.09 18.83 20.92
CA GLY A 463 19.24 19.36 21.65
C GLY A 463 19.69 18.52 22.84
N SER A 464 19.16 17.31 23.00
CA SER A 464 19.48 16.36 24.08
C SER A 464 20.56 15.36 23.69
#